data_AF-A0A380GYM5-F1
#
_entry.id   AF-A0A380GYM5-F1
#
_cell.length_a   1.000
_cell.length_b   1.000
_cell.length_c   1.000
_cell.angle_alpha   90.00
_cell.angle_beta   90.00
_cell.angle_gamma   90.00
#
_symmetry.space_group_name_H-M   'P 1'
#
loop_
_entity.id
_entity.type
_entity.pdbx_description
1 polymer ?
#
loop_
_entity_poly.entity_id
_entity_poly.type
_entity_poly.pdbx_seq_one_letter_code
_entity_poly.pdbx_strand_id
1 'polypeptide(L)'
;MSDLTATGQYFAFWYPQVPHWLTVLFIVLILISFNLLGARLFGELEFWFSIIKVVIIIAMVIVGLVLIFLSFKTEYGHASFGNLVHHHGMFPHGIFGFLMSFQIAVYSFIGIELIDVTAGETKEPEKTIPKAINNVPIRILLFYIGGLLVIMSVIPWYNIDPDSSPFVKLFTLIGVPLAAGIINCSCFCNK
;
A
#
# COMPACT_ATOMS: atom_id res chain seq x y z
N MET A 1 -14.62 -2.76 8.18
CA MET A 1 -14.94 -4.00 7.44
C MET A 1 -14.06 -4.19 6.22
N SER A 2 -13.76 -3.11 5.47
CA SER A 2 -12.84 -3.10 4.32
C SER A 2 -11.43 -3.63 4.65
N ASP A 3 -10.90 -3.38 5.86
CA ASP A 3 -9.55 -3.84 6.23
C ASP A 3 -9.46 -5.35 6.39
N LEU A 4 -10.42 -5.97 7.09
CA LEU A 4 -10.52 -7.42 7.26
C LEU A 4 -10.65 -8.17 5.93
N THR A 5 -11.46 -7.66 5.01
CA THR A 5 -11.61 -8.21 3.65
C THR A 5 -10.31 -8.09 2.86
N ALA A 6 -9.60 -6.95 2.94
CA ALA A 6 -8.32 -6.79 2.27
C ALA A 6 -7.25 -7.75 2.84
N THR A 7 -7.19 -7.96 4.16
CA THR A 7 -6.29 -8.92 4.80
C THR A 7 -6.58 -10.36 4.34
N GLY A 8 -7.85 -10.71 4.13
CA GLY A 8 -8.25 -11.99 3.55
C GLY A 8 -7.79 -12.17 2.09
N GLN A 9 -7.75 -11.09 1.29
CA GLN A 9 -7.21 -11.13 -0.08
C GLN A 9 -5.69 -11.32 -0.09
N TYR A 10 -4.97 -10.64 0.81
CA TYR A 10 -3.52 -10.85 0.96
C TYR A 10 -3.19 -12.28 1.39
N PHE A 11 -3.97 -12.88 2.29
CA PHE A 11 -3.74 -14.26 2.71
C PHE A 11 -3.96 -15.27 1.57
N ALA A 12 -4.92 -15.00 0.68
CA ALA A 12 -5.19 -15.81 -0.50
C ALA A 12 -4.00 -15.89 -1.48
N PHE A 13 -3.05 -14.95 -1.41
CA PHE A 13 -1.80 -15.02 -2.18
C PHE A 13 -0.93 -16.23 -1.78
N TRP A 14 -0.85 -16.57 -0.50
CA TRP A 14 -0.08 -17.75 -0.04
C TRP A 14 -0.90 -19.03 -0.08
N TYR A 15 -2.19 -18.94 0.26
CA TYR A 15 -3.10 -20.08 0.31
C TYR A 15 -4.37 -19.82 -0.49
N PRO A 16 -4.31 -19.87 -1.83
CA PRO A 16 -5.46 -19.58 -2.70
C PRO A 16 -6.57 -20.64 -2.60
N GLN A 17 -6.28 -21.79 -1.97
CA GLN A 17 -7.22 -22.90 -1.82
C GLN A 17 -8.15 -22.74 -0.61
N VAL A 18 -7.89 -21.75 0.26
CA VAL A 18 -8.69 -21.50 1.46
C VAL A 18 -9.81 -20.52 1.15
N PRO A 19 -11.08 -20.84 1.47
CA PRO A 19 -12.20 -19.93 1.26
C PRO A 19 -12.01 -18.61 2.01
N HIS A 20 -12.30 -17.49 1.33
CA HIS A 20 -12.11 -16.15 1.86
C HIS A 20 -12.77 -15.92 3.22
N TRP A 21 -13.99 -16.42 3.41
CA TRP A 21 -14.74 -16.28 4.67
C TRP A 21 -14.06 -16.96 5.86
N LEU A 22 -13.39 -18.09 5.62
CA LEU A 22 -12.72 -18.86 6.66
C LEU A 22 -11.44 -18.15 7.13
N THR A 23 -10.71 -17.58 6.17
CA THR A 23 -9.53 -16.75 6.43
C THR A 23 -9.87 -15.52 7.26
N VAL A 24 -10.92 -14.78 6.88
CA VAL A 24 -11.35 -13.58 7.62
C VAL A 24 -11.78 -13.95 9.05
N LEU A 25 -12.54 -15.04 9.21
CA LEU A 25 -12.97 -15.51 10.53
C LEU A 25 -11.77 -15.90 11.42
N PHE A 26 -10.75 -16.55 10.85
CA PHE A 26 -9.52 -16.88 11.55
C PHE A 26 -8.74 -15.64 12.00
N ILE A 27 -8.61 -14.62 11.15
CA ILE A 27 -7.94 -13.35 11.49
C ILE A 27 -8.67 -12.64 12.63
N VAL A 28 -10.00 -12.60 12.60
CA VAL A 28 -10.80 -11.99 13.69
C VAL A 28 -10.55 -12.68 15.02
N LEU A 29 -10.52 -14.02 15.03
CA LEU A 29 -10.24 -14.79 16.25
C LEU A 29 -8.84 -14.52 16.79
N ILE A 30 -7.84 -14.38 15.92
CA ILE A 30 -6.48 -14.00 16.29
C ILE A 30 -6.44 -12.59 16.88
N LEU A 31 -7.09 -11.62 16.24
CA LEU A 31 -7.14 -10.24 16.72
C LEU A 31 -7.79 -10.16 18.10
N ILE A 32 -8.89 -10.87 18.33
CA ILE A 32 -9.54 -10.97 19.65
C ILE A 32 -8.57 -11.59 20.66
N SER A 33 -7.84 -12.64 20.28
CA SER A 33 -6.86 -13.30 21.15
C SER A 33 -5.69 -12.38 21.52
N PHE A 34 -5.18 -11.59 20.58
CA PHE A 34 -4.14 -10.60 20.87
C PHE A 34 -4.65 -9.43 21.70
N ASN A 35 -5.90 -9.02 21.52
CA ASN A 35 -6.53 -7.99 22.34
C ASN A 35 -6.52 -8.39 23.84
N LEU A 36 -6.59 -9.69 24.13
CA LEU A 36 -6.51 -10.25 25.48
C LEU A 36 -5.06 -10.38 26.03
N LEU A 37 -4.04 -10.45 25.17
CA LEU A 37 -2.64 -10.75 25.55
C LEU A 37 -1.80 -9.50 25.91
N GLY A 38 -2.41 -8.31 25.92
CA GLY A 38 -1.81 -7.09 26.47
C GLY A 38 -1.29 -6.12 25.40
N ALA A 39 -1.75 -4.87 25.49
CA ALA A 39 -1.49 -3.79 24.52
C ALA A 39 -0.01 -3.46 24.30
N ARG A 40 0.88 -3.82 25.25
CA ARG A 40 2.31 -3.53 25.16
C ARG A 40 3.02 -4.33 24.06
N LEU A 41 2.71 -5.62 23.93
CA LEU A 41 3.31 -6.48 22.90
C LEU A 41 2.83 -6.06 21.51
N PHE A 42 1.55 -5.66 21.40
CA PHE A 42 0.98 -5.14 20.16
C PHE A 42 1.71 -3.88 19.68
N GLY A 43 1.95 -2.91 20.57
CA GLY A 43 2.67 -1.68 20.23
C GLY A 43 4.12 -1.92 19.79
N GLU A 44 4.83 -2.86 20.41
CA GLU A 44 6.19 -3.23 19.97
C GLU A 44 6.18 -3.88 18.58
N LEU A 45 5.26 -4.81 18.32
CA LEU A 45 5.12 -5.45 17.01
C LEU A 45 4.75 -4.44 15.90
N GLU A 46 3.80 -3.55 16.18
CA GLU A 46 3.38 -2.51 15.24
C GLU A 46 4.54 -1.59 14.85
N PHE A 47 5.39 -1.23 15.82
CA PHE A 47 6.61 -0.45 15.57
C PHE A 47 7.58 -1.18 14.63
N TRP A 48 7.86 -2.47 14.87
CA TRP A 48 8.71 -3.27 14.00
C TRP A 48 8.12 -3.41 12.59
N PHE A 49 6.81 -3.65 12.46
CA PHE A 49 6.15 -3.73 11.15
C PHE A 49 6.12 -2.39 10.41
N SER A 50 6.04 -1.27 11.13
CA SER A 50 6.11 0.08 10.54
C SER A 50 7.47 0.35 9.89
N ILE A 51 8.58 -0.08 10.52
CA ILE A 51 9.92 0.03 9.92
C ILE A 51 10.01 -0.76 8.61
N ILE A 52 9.53 -2.01 8.62
CA ILE A 52 9.56 -2.87 7.43
C ILE A 52 8.77 -2.24 6.27
N LYS A 53 7.60 -1.64 6.55
CA LYS A 53 6.82 -0.90 5.54
C LYS A 53 7.63 0.19 4.85
N VAL A 54 8.33 1.02 5.63
CA VAL A 54 9.12 2.13 5.08
C VAL A 54 10.25 1.60 4.19
N VAL A 55 10.96 0.56 4.65
CA VAL A 55 12.04 -0.07 3.87
C VAL A 55 11.53 -0.62 2.54
N ILE A 56 10.37 -1.27 2.53
CA ILE A 56 9.75 -1.81 1.33
C ILE A 56 9.41 -0.72 0.31
N ILE A 57 8.79 0.37 0.77
CA ILE A 57 8.40 1.47 -0.14
C ILE A 57 9.65 2.09 -0.77
N ILE A 58 10.70 2.32 0.02
CA ILE A 58 11.98 2.84 -0.48
C ILE A 58 12.60 1.88 -1.49
N ALA A 59 12.68 0.59 -1.16
CA ALA A 59 13.22 -0.44 -2.06
C ALA A 59 12.46 -0.48 -3.39
N MET A 60 11.13 -0.41 -3.34
CA MET A 60 10.29 -0.35 -4.53
C MET A 60 10.55 0.89 -5.37
N VAL A 61 10.67 2.07 -4.76
CA VAL A 61 10.97 3.30 -5.50
C VAL A 61 12.33 3.18 -6.21
N ILE A 62 13.34 2.66 -5.53
CA ILE A 62 14.68 2.44 -6.11
C ILE A 62 14.60 1.45 -7.28
N VAL A 63 13.97 0.29 -7.08
CA VAL A 63 13.82 -0.74 -8.12
C VAL A 63 13.06 -0.18 -9.33
N GLY A 64 11.99 0.56 -9.09
CA GLY A 64 11.24 1.26 -10.13
C GLY A 64 12.09 2.19 -10.97
N LEU A 65 12.87 3.07 -10.31
CA LEU A 65 13.77 3.99 -11.00
C LEU A 65 14.83 3.24 -11.81
N VAL A 66 15.42 2.18 -11.25
CA VAL A 66 16.41 1.34 -11.95
C VAL A 66 15.80 0.73 -13.22
N LEU A 67 14.57 0.21 -13.15
CA LEU A 67 13.90 -0.38 -14.32
C LEU A 67 13.60 0.64 -15.42
N ILE A 68 13.22 1.87 -15.03
CA ILE A 68 12.98 2.97 -15.95
C ILE A 68 14.29 3.39 -16.64
N PHE A 69 15.38 3.56 -15.88
CA PHE A 69 16.69 3.93 -16.43
C PHE A 69 17.28 2.83 -17.33
N LEU A 70 17.02 1.56 -17.02
CA LEU A 70 17.45 0.42 -17.85
C LEU A 70 16.50 0.15 -19.03
N SER A 71 15.39 0.89 -19.16
CA SER A 71 14.34 0.63 -20.17
C SER A 71 13.95 -0.85 -20.25
N PHE A 72 13.82 -1.48 -19.07
CA PHE A 72 13.63 -2.92 -18.94
C PHE A 72 12.38 -3.37 -19.72
N LYS A 73 12.54 -4.42 -20.53
CA LYS A 73 11.43 -4.98 -21.32
C LYS A 73 10.60 -5.90 -20.43
N THR A 74 9.41 -5.46 -20.08
CA THR A 74 8.39 -6.29 -19.42
C THR A 74 7.51 -6.95 -20.47
N GLU A 75 6.71 -7.94 -20.07
CA GLU A 75 5.72 -8.58 -20.97
C GLU A 75 4.68 -7.60 -21.55
N TYR A 76 4.56 -6.41 -20.95
CA TYR A 76 3.59 -5.39 -21.32
C TYR A 76 4.20 -4.17 -22.04
N GLY A 77 5.51 -4.14 -22.28
CA GLY A 77 6.19 -3.04 -22.96
C GLY A 77 7.57 -2.70 -22.38
N HIS A 78 8.08 -1.51 -22.69
CA HIS A 78 9.28 -0.98 -22.04
C HIS A 78 8.89 -0.13 -20.83
N ALA A 79 9.57 -0.32 -19.70
CA ALA A 79 9.42 0.57 -18.55
C ALA A 79 9.90 1.97 -18.93
N SER A 80 8.98 2.95 -18.92
CA SER A 80 9.25 4.33 -19.31
C SER A 80 8.21 5.27 -18.71
N PHE A 81 8.61 6.50 -18.38
CA PHE A 81 7.67 7.57 -18.02
C PHE A 81 6.64 7.85 -19.12
N GLY A 82 6.92 7.43 -20.37
CA GLY A 82 5.96 7.49 -21.47
C GLY A 82 4.68 6.67 -21.23
N ASN A 83 4.74 5.59 -20.44
CA ASN A 83 3.57 4.76 -20.13
C ASN A 83 2.48 5.51 -19.35
N LEU A 84 2.82 6.63 -18.69
CA LEU A 84 1.85 7.47 -17.97
C LEU A 84 0.98 8.32 -18.92
N VAL A 85 1.48 8.65 -20.11
CA VAL A 85 0.86 9.66 -20.98
C VAL A 85 0.45 9.09 -22.33
N HIS A 86 1.19 8.12 -22.87
CA HIS A 86 1.00 7.61 -24.22
C HIS A 86 -0.27 6.75 -24.40
N HIS A 87 -0.85 6.22 -23.32
CA HIS A 87 -2.06 5.39 -23.36
C HIS A 87 -3.32 6.21 -23.04
N HIS A 88 -3.78 7.01 -24.01
CA HIS A 88 -4.99 7.87 -23.95
C HIS A 88 -4.89 9.15 -23.08
N GLY A 89 -3.68 9.64 -22.77
CA GLY A 89 -3.47 10.89 -22.04
C GLY A 89 -3.76 10.78 -20.52
N MET A 90 -3.76 11.92 -19.82
CA MET A 90 -3.95 11.96 -18.35
C MET A 90 -5.40 11.71 -17.91
N PHE A 91 -6.38 11.85 -18.82
CA PHE A 91 -7.82 11.65 -18.55
C PHE A 91 -8.46 10.66 -19.54
N PRO A 92 -8.08 9.37 -19.51
CA PRO A 92 -8.58 8.37 -20.46
C PRO A 92 -10.10 8.15 -20.36
N HIS A 93 -10.68 8.36 -19.18
CA HIS A 93 -12.12 8.22 -18.90
C HIS A 93 -12.82 9.59 -18.72
N GLY A 94 -12.18 10.69 -19.13
CA GLY A 94 -12.70 12.05 -18.98
C GLY A 94 -12.85 12.52 -17.52
N ILE A 95 -13.55 13.64 -17.33
CA ILE A 95 -13.79 14.27 -16.01
C ILE A 95 -14.62 13.35 -15.10
N PHE A 96 -15.55 12.58 -15.66
CA PHE A 96 -16.38 11.66 -14.88
C PHE A 96 -15.55 10.52 -14.28
N GLY A 97 -14.61 9.94 -15.04
CA GLY A 97 -13.66 8.95 -14.51
C GLY A 97 -12.77 9.54 -13.41
N PHE A 98 -12.32 10.79 -13.57
CA PHE A 98 -11.58 11.50 -12.53
C PHE A 98 -12.39 11.60 -11.24
N LEU A 99 -13.64 12.05 -11.29
CA LEU A 99 -14.51 12.18 -10.11
C LEU A 99 -14.73 10.83 -9.40
N MET A 100 -14.95 9.75 -10.17
CA MET A 100 -15.12 8.40 -9.62
C MET A 100 -13.84 7.85 -8.97
N SER A 101 -12.67 8.17 -9.51
CA SER A 101 -11.38 7.78 -8.90
C SER A 101 -11.00 8.67 -7.70
N PHE A 102 -11.40 9.94 -7.73
CA PHE A 102 -11.13 10.91 -6.68
C PHE A 102 -11.78 10.50 -5.35
N GLN A 103 -13.04 10.05 -5.37
CA GLN A 103 -13.70 9.55 -4.16
C GLN A 103 -12.97 8.35 -3.52
N ILE A 104 -12.43 7.42 -4.33
CA ILE A 104 -11.68 6.25 -3.84
C ILE A 104 -10.33 6.70 -3.26
N ALA A 105 -9.68 7.67 -3.91
CA ALA A 105 -8.46 8.28 -3.39
C ALA A 105 -8.70 8.93 -2.03
N VAL A 106 -9.76 9.74 -1.88
CA VAL A 106 -10.13 10.38 -0.59
C VAL A 106 -10.44 9.33 0.48
N TYR A 107 -11.19 8.27 0.12
CA TYR A 107 -11.49 7.16 1.03
C TYR A 107 -10.23 6.46 1.57
N SER A 108 -9.15 6.42 0.78
CA SER A 108 -7.87 5.81 1.18
C SER A 108 -7.11 6.60 2.26
N PHE A 109 -7.54 7.84 2.57
CA PHE A 109 -6.98 8.68 3.63
C PHE A 109 -7.80 8.67 4.93
N ILE A 110 -8.84 7.83 5.02
CA ILE A 110 -9.55 7.58 6.27
C ILE A 110 -8.57 6.96 7.28
N GLY A 111 -8.52 7.50 8.49
CA GLY A 111 -7.54 7.14 9.52
C GLY A 111 -6.52 8.24 9.86
N ILE A 112 -6.40 9.30 9.03
CA ILE A 112 -5.68 10.51 9.43
C ILE A 112 -6.33 11.17 10.65
N GLU A 113 -7.65 10.99 10.82
CA GLU A 113 -8.41 11.43 12.00
C GLU A 113 -7.89 10.86 13.33
N LEU A 114 -7.18 9.72 13.31
CA LEU A 114 -6.60 9.14 14.51
C LEU A 114 -5.52 10.03 15.12
N ILE A 115 -4.85 10.84 14.30
CA ILE A 115 -3.85 11.82 14.73
C ILE A 115 -4.49 12.89 15.62
N ASP A 116 -5.74 13.27 15.33
CA ASP A 116 -6.49 14.25 16.14
C ASP A 116 -6.90 13.67 17.49
N VAL A 117 -7.12 12.36 17.60
CA VAL A 117 -7.43 11.70 18.88
C VAL A 117 -6.17 11.53 19.73
N THR A 118 -5.06 11.06 19.13
CA THR A 118 -3.77 10.94 19.83
C THR A 118 -3.14 12.29 20.15
N ALA A 119 -3.58 13.36 19.48
CA ALA A 119 -3.20 14.72 19.81
C ALA A 119 -3.50 15.07 21.27
N GLY A 120 -4.65 14.63 21.79
CA GLY A 120 -5.10 14.90 23.16
C GLY A 120 -4.29 14.18 24.23
N GLU A 121 -3.56 13.12 23.88
CA GLU A 121 -2.75 12.31 24.81
C GLU A 121 -1.26 12.69 24.79
N THR A 122 -0.89 13.67 23.96
CA THR A 122 0.51 14.05 23.77
C THR A 122 1.00 14.98 24.87
N LYS A 123 2.20 14.73 25.42
CA LYS A 123 2.80 15.51 26.53
C LYS A 123 3.05 17.00 26.20
N GLU A 124 3.36 17.33 24.94
CA GLU A 124 3.58 18.71 24.45
C GLU A 124 2.79 18.95 23.15
N PRO A 125 1.47 19.23 23.24
CA PRO A 125 0.63 19.36 22.05
C PRO A 125 1.00 20.59 21.20
N GLU A 126 1.34 21.73 21.81
CA GLU A 126 1.65 22.97 21.08
C GLU A 126 2.81 22.84 20.07
N LYS A 127 3.76 21.94 20.31
CA LYS A 127 4.90 21.70 19.41
C LYS A 127 4.76 20.43 18.57
N THR A 128 4.16 19.39 19.14
CA THR A 128 4.10 18.07 18.50
C THR A 128 3.00 18.02 17.45
N ILE A 129 1.85 18.65 17.71
CA ILE A 129 0.70 18.68 16.81
C ILE A 129 1.03 19.37 15.49
N PRO A 130 1.59 20.61 15.47
CA PRO A 130 1.89 21.27 14.21
C PRO A 130 2.97 20.53 13.40
N LYS A 131 3.93 19.89 14.08
CA LYS A 131 4.96 19.06 13.42
C LYS A 131 4.36 17.81 12.79
N ALA A 132 3.45 17.12 13.49
CA ALA A 132 2.79 15.93 12.98
C ALA A 132 1.89 16.28 11.78
N ILE A 133 1.08 17.34 11.90
CA ILE A 133 0.19 17.81 10.83
C ILE A 133 0.95 18.16 9.54
N ASN A 134 2.14 18.77 9.65
CA ASN A 134 2.92 19.11 8.46
C ASN A 134 3.70 17.91 7.89
N ASN A 135 4.24 17.04 8.74
CA ASN A 135 5.13 15.95 8.31
C ASN A 135 4.39 14.68 7.87
N VAL A 136 3.22 14.38 8.43
CA VAL A 136 2.50 13.15 8.12
C VAL A 136 1.95 13.18 6.68
N PRO A 137 1.20 14.21 6.24
CA PRO A 137 0.66 14.24 4.89
C PRO A 137 1.73 14.26 3.82
N ILE A 138 2.82 15.03 3.99
CA ILE A 138 3.88 15.11 2.98
C ILE A 138 4.58 13.77 2.78
N ARG A 139 4.77 12.99 3.86
CA ARG A 139 5.37 11.67 3.79
C ARG A 139 4.43 10.66 3.13
N ILE A 140 3.14 10.69 3.47
CA ILE A 140 2.14 9.83 2.83
C ILE A 140 2.04 10.16 1.34
N LEU A 141 1.98 11.45 0.99
CA LEU A 141 1.91 11.92 -0.39
C LEU A 141 3.12 11.47 -1.20
N LEU A 142 4.33 11.59 -0.64
CA LEU A 142 5.57 11.16 -1.29
C LEU A 142 5.54 9.65 -1.58
N PHE A 143 5.16 8.83 -0.61
CA PHE A 143 5.11 7.38 -0.80
C PHE A 143 3.98 6.93 -1.72
N TYR A 144 2.81 7.58 -1.63
CA TYR A 144 1.65 7.25 -2.43
C TYR A 144 1.84 7.64 -3.90
N ILE A 145 2.19 8.91 -4.16
CA ILE A 145 2.45 9.39 -5.52
C ILE A 145 3.71 8.73 -6.08
N GLY A 146 4.79 8.65 -5.32
CA GLY A 146 6.02 8.00 -5.76
C GLY A 146 5.81 6.52 -6.12
N GLY A 147 5.03 5.81 -5.31
CA GLY A 147 4.70 4.41 -5.58
C GLY A 147 3.84 4.23 -6.84
N LEU A 148 2.79 5.04 -6.99
CA LEU A 148 1.94 5.00 -8.19
C LEU A 148 2.71 5.37 -9.46
N LEU A 149 3.55 6.41 -9.40
CA LEU A 149 4.40 6.81 -10.53
C LEU A 149 5.30 5.67 -10.98
N VAL A 150 5.95 5.00 -10.03
CA VAL A 150 6.82 3.86 -10.30
C VAL A 150 6.04 2.70 -10.92
N ILE A 151 4.90 2.32 -10.32
CA ILE A 151 4.07 1.22 -10.81
C ILE A 151 3.57 1.51 -12.24
N MET A 152 3.00 2.69 -12.46
CA MET A 152 2.44 3.10 -13.76
C MET A 152 3.51 3.32 -14.83
N SER A 153 4.76 3.58 -14.44
CA SER A 153 5.89 3.67 -15.38
C SER A 153 6.32 2.28 -15.86
N VAL A 154 6.19 1.25 -15.03
CA VAL A 154 6.62 -0.13 -15.34
C VAL A 154 5.50 -0.96 -15.97
N ILE A 155 4.28 -0.84 -15.46
CA ILE A 155 3.09 -1.56 -15.92
C ILE A 155 2.09 -0.54 -16.45
N PRO A 156 1.64 -0.64 -17.71
CA PRO A 156 0.59 0.23 -18.23
C PRO A 156 -0.66 0.16 -17.37
N TRP A 157 -1.29 1.31 -17.12
CA TRP A 157 -2.41 1.44 -16.18
C TRP A 157 -3.62 0.53 -16.51
N TYR A 158 -3.80 0.13 -17.77
CA TYR A 158 -4.90 -0.73 -18.22
C TYR A 158 -4.69 -2.23 -17.95
N ASN A 159 -3.45 -2.65 -17.60
CA ASN A 159 -3.12 -4.05 -17.28
C ASN A 159 -2.99 -4.31 -15.77
N ILE A 160 -3.35 -3.31 -14.96
CA ILE A 160 -3.42 -3.45 -13.51
C ILE A 160 -4.72 -4.19 -13.18
N ASP A 161 -4.57 -5.40 -12.68
CA ASP A 161 -5.69 -6.25 -12.29
C ASP A 161 -6.20 -5.79 -10.91
N PRO A 162 -7.48 -5.39 -10.77
CA PRO A 162 -8.04 -4.88 -9.53
C PRO A 162 -8.10 -5.93 -8.41
N ASP A 163 -8.08 -7.22 -8.73
CA ASP A 163 -8.16 -8.31 -7.75
C ASP A 163 -6.80 -8.70 -7.16
N SER A 164 -5.71 -8.15 -7.69
CA SER A 164 -4.34 -8.44 -7.25
C SER A 164 -3.61 -7.19 -6.79
N SER A 165 -2.75 -7.30 -5.77
CA SER A 165 -1.97 -6.15 -5.32
C SER A 165 -0.97 -5.73 -6.40
N PRO A 166 -1.05 -4.48 -6.91
CA PRO A 166 -0.16 -4.00 -7.97
C PRO A 166 1.31 -3.99 -7.52
N PHE A 167 1.55 -3.78 -6.21
CA PHE A 167 2.86 -3.87 -5.59
C PHE A 167 3.43 -5.28 -5.71
N VAL A 168 2.66 -6.29 -5.32
CA VAL A 168 3.07 -7.69 -5.42
C VAL A 168 3.34 -8.05 -6.87
N LYS A 169 2.44 -7.66 -7.79
CA LYS A 169 2.55 -7.92 -9.24
C LYS A 169 3.82 -7.33 -9.86
N LEU A 170 4.22 -6.12 -9.46
CA LEU A 170 5.47 -5.50 -9.90
C LEU A 170 6.67 -6.39 -9.57
N PHE A 171 6.78 -6.88 -8.34
CA PHE A 171 7.92 -7.71 -7.92
C PHE A 171 7.88 -9.14 -8.46
N THR A 172 6.70 -9.71 -8.70
CA THR A 172 6.59 -10.97 -9.43
C THR A 172 7.05 -10.82 -10.88
N LEU A 173 6.73 -9.71 -11.55
CA LEU A 173 7.16 -9.43 -12.93
C LEU A 173 8.68 -9.22 -13.05
N ILE A 174 9.32 -8.68 -12.01
CA ILE A 174 10.78 -8.48 -11.97
C ILE A 174 11.52 -9.80 -11.65
N GLY A 175 10.80 -10.88 -11.35
CA GLY A 175 11.40 -12.18 -11.06
C GLY A 175 11.99 -12.27 -9.65
N VAL A 176 11.46 -11.50 -8.69
CA VAL A 176 11.85 -11.59 -7.27
C VAL A 176 10.64 -12.06 -6.43
N PRO A 177 10.27 -13.36 -6.47
CA PRO A 177 9.13 -13.90 -5.72
C PRO A 177 9.28 -13.71 -4.21
N LEU A 178 10.52 -13.69 -3.70
CA LEU A 178 10.81 -13.45 -2.29
C LEU A 178 10.38 -12.04 -1.86
N ALA A 179 10.59 -11.03 -2.71
CA ALA A 179 10.16 -9.66 -2.45
C ALA A 179 8.63 -9.55 -2.50
N ALA A 180 7.99 -10.22 -3.45
CA ALA A 180 6.52 -10.31 -3.53
C ALA A 180 5.91 -10.89 -2.23
N GLY A 181 6.51 -11.96 -1.68
CA GLY A 181 6.09 -12.56 -0.41
C GLY A 181 6.29 -11.64 0.79
N ILE A 182 7.41 -10.94 0.88
CA ILE A 182 7.72 -9.99 1.98
C ILE A 182 6.75 -8.80 1.97
N ILE A 183 6.43 -8.28 0.78
CA ILE A 183 5.49 -7.17 0.61
C ILE A 183 4.09 -7.60 1.02
N ASN A 184 3.65 -8.76 0.54
CA ASN A 184 2.35 -9.31 0.91
C ASN A 184 2.23 -9.52 2.42
N CYS A 185 3.30 -10.00 3.07
CA CYS A 185 3.37 -10.21 4.53
C CYS A 185 3.26 -8.89 5.29
N SER A 186 3.95 -7.86 4.81
CA SER A 186 3.95 -6.54 5.44
C SER A 186 2.63 -5.82 5.27
N CYS A 187 1.94 -6.04 4.14
CA CYS A 187 0.58 -5.55 3.92
C CYS A 187 -0.45 -6.30 4.79
N PHE A 188 -0.27 -7.60 5.00
CA PHE A 188 -1.13 -8.44 5.85
C PHE A 188 -1.00 -8.09 7.34
N CYS A 189 0.22 -7.90 7.84
CA CYS A 189 0.46 -7.81 9.28
C CYS A 189 0.13 -6.46 9.93
N ASN A 190 -0.29 -5.48 9.14
CA ASN A 190 -0.51 -4.09 9.58
C ASN A 190 -1.79 -3.53 8.93
N LYS A 191 -2.79 -4.41 8.81
CA LYS A 191 -4.21 -4.11 8.65
C LYS A 191 -4.94 -4.85 9.77
#